data_AF-A0A3M1XZJ7-F1
#
_entry.id   AF-A0A3M1XZJ7-F1
#
_cell.length_a   1.000
_cell.length_b   1.000
_cell.length_c   1.000
_cell.angle_alpha   90.00
_cell.angle_beta   90.00
_cell.angle_gamma   90.00
#
_symmetry.space_group_name_H-M   'P 1'
#
loop_
_entity.id
_entity.type
_entity.pdbx_description
1 polymer ?
#
loop_
_entity_poly.entity_id
_entity_poly.type
_entity_poly.pdbx_seq_one_letter_code
_entity_poly.pdbx_strand_id
1 'polypeptide(L)'
;MEEWATVKEHQASNITLLCDQHHKEVTNGLLPKSMVADANKDPINWKTGRSKPYSLHYSGREAEVSIGGAKCKQQDVGQGAYLWPLVIDGFPVVSVFLQDNHYLLNIFLFDKNNRLGISIVENQLVYNSGFYDVQLTGRKLTIRENYRQIIFDIRFDTPSTITFLRAYV
;
A
#
# COMPACT_ATOMS: atom_id res chain seq x y z
N MET A 1 20.77 -15.33 -2.73
CA MET A 1 19.46 -15.95 -3.03
C MET A 1 19.72 -17.24 -3.76
N GLU A 2 19.42 -18.37 -3.12
CA GLU A 2 19.58 -19.70 -3.71
C GLU A 2 18.19 -20.29 -3.95
N GLU A 3 17.98 -20.94 -5.10
CA GLU A 3 16.67 -21.47 -5.45
C GLU A 3 16.38 -22.75 -4.69
N TRP A 4 15.11 -22.94 -4.32
CA TRP A 4 14.62 -24.20 -3.76
C TRP A 4 15.03 -25.41 -4.59
N ALA A 5 15.03 -25.28 -5.92
CA ALA A 5 15.45 -26.34 -6.84
C ALA A 5 16.90 -26.83 -6.57
N THR A 6 17.75 -25.97 -6.02
CA THR A 6 19.15 -26.25 -5.71
C THR A 6 19.35 -26.65 -4.25
N VAL A 7 18.83 -25.87 -3.31
CA VAL A 7 19.12 -26.04 -1.87
C VAL A 7 18.08 -26.86 -1.12
N LYS A 8 16.86 -26.94 -1.65
CA LYS A 8 15.72 -27.66 -1.04
C LYS A 8 15.45 -27.27 0.42
N GLU A 9 15.79 -26.05 0.79
CA GLU A 9 15.53 -25.47 2.11
C GLU A 9 15.16 -23.98 2.00
N HIS A 10 14.40 -23.49 2.99
CA HIS A 10 14.00 -22.08 3.10
C HIS A 10 14.65 -21.44 4.33
N GLN A 11 15.97 -21.32 4.35
CA GLN A 11 16.68 -20.56 5.38
C GLN A 11 16.59 -19.05 5.08
N ALA A 12 16.39 -18.24 6.11
CA ALA A 12 16.30 -16.78 5.96
C ALA A 12 17.52 -16.17 5.28
N SER A 13 18.72 -16.73 5.50
CA SER A 13 19.97 -16.35 4.84
C SER A 13 19.96 -16.58 3.32
N ASN A 14 19.11 -17.49 2.83
CA ASN A 14 19.09 -17.93 1.44
C ASN A 14 17.99 -17.23 0.63
N ILE A 15 17.15 -16.42 1.28
CA ILE A 15 15.96 -15.79 0.70
C ILE A 15 16.12 -14.27 0.66
N THR A 16 15.71 -13.66 -0.44
CA THR A 16 15.61 -12.20 -0.58
C THR A 16 14.16 -11.85 -0.92
N LEU A 17 13.58 -10.88 -0.20
CA LEU A 17 12.24 -10.39 -0.48
C LEU A 17 12.29 -9.43 -1.67
N LEU A 18 11.53 -9.73 -2.71
CA LEU A 18 11.41 -8.94 -3.93
C LEU A 18 9.95 -8.54 -4.15
N CYS A 19 9.72 -7.36 -4.72
CA CYS A 19 8.40 -7.00 -5.23
C CYS A 19 8.07 -7.79 -6.50
N ASP A 20 6.78 -7.84 -6.88
CA ASP A 20 6.30 -8.62 -8.04
C ASP A 20 7.09 -8.33 -9.32
N GLN A 21 7.41 -7.05 -9.59
CA GLN A 21 8.20 -6.67 -10.75
C GLN A 21 9.59 -7.31 -10.75
N HIS A 22 10.40 -7.08 -9.71
CA HIS A 22 11.76 -7.61 -9.65
C HIS A 22 11.77 -9.14 -9.52
N HIS A 23 10.74 -9.72 -8.90
CA HIS A 23 10.56 -11.17 -8.87
C HIS A 23 10.36 -11.73 -10.30
N LYS A 24 9.50 -11.10 -11.11
CA LYS A 24 9.31 -11.45 -12.52
C LYS A 24 10.58 -11.26 -13.33
N GLU A 25 11.32 -10.16 -13.13
CA GLU A 25 12.57 -9.89 -13.84
C GLU A 25 13.66 -10.92 -13.50
N VAL A 26 13.79 -11.34 -12.23
CA VAL A 26 14.71 -12.42 -11.83
C VAL A 26 14.27 -13.75 -12.46
N THR A 27 12.97 -14.06 -12.39
CA THR A 27 12.40 -15.30 -12.96
C THR A 27 12.63 -15.39 -14.46
N ASN A 28 12.50 -14.26 -15.17
CA ASN A 28 12.69 -14.16 -16.62
C ASN A 28 14.16 -13.95 -17.03
N GLY A 29 15.10 -13.91 -16.08
CA GLY A 29 16.53 -13.71 -16.33
C GLY A 29 16.93 -12.28 -16.74
N LEU A 30 16.02 -11.31 -16.66
CA LEU A 30 16.26 -9.89 -16.98
C LEU A 30 17.00 -9.16 -15.86
N LEU A 31 16.84 -9.60 -14.60
CA LEU A 31 17.57 -9.08 -13.45
C LEU A 31 18.53 -10.14 -12.90
N PRO A 32 19.86 -9.93 -13.01
CA PRO A 32 20.85 -10.87 -12.48
C PRO A 32 20.77 -11.03 -10.96
N LYS A 33 20.85 -12.28 -10.47
CA LYS A 33 20.82 -12.61 -9.04
C LYS A 33 21.97 -11.99 -8.24
N SER A 34 23.14 -11.79 -8.86
CA SER A 34 24.27 -11.08 -8.25
C SER A 34 23.92 -9.63 -7.93
N MET A 35 23.22 -8.96 -8.85
CA MET A 35 22.75 -7.59 -8.66
C MET A 35 21.71 -7.50 -7.55
N VAL A 36 20.83 -8.51 -7.42
CA VAL A 36 19.91 -8.64 -6.29
C VAL A 36 20.67 -8.82 -4.98
N ALA A 37 21.70 -9.68 -4.94
CA ALA A 37 22.50 -9.93 -3.74
C ALA A 37 23.27 -8.67 -3.29
N ASP A 38 23.79 -7.89 -4.23
CA ASP A 38 24.47 -6.63 -3.94
C ASP A 38 23.48 -5.56 -3.45
N ALA A 39 22.31 -5.45 -4.08
CA ALA A 39 21.24 -4.55 -3.61
C ALA A 39 20.72 -4.95 -2.21
N ASN A 40 20.77 -6.24 -1.86
CA ASN A 40 20.34 -6.73 -0.55
C ASN A 40 21.30 -6.32 0.60
N LYS A 41 22.56 -6.02 0.29
CA LYS A 41 23.54 -5.51 1.27
C LYS A 41 23.25 -4.07 1.67
N ASP A 42 22.54 -3.33 0.81
CA ASP A 42 22.28 -1.91 1.00
C ASP A 42 20.92 -1.49 0.38
N PRO A 43 19.79 -1.98 0.92
CA PRO A 43 18.48 -1.91 0.28
C PRO A 43 17.99 -0.47 0.12
N ILE A 44 17.55 -0.11 -1.09
CA ILE A 44 17.05 1.26 -1.38
C ILE A 44 15.88 1.63 -0.45
N ASN A 45 14.97 0.69 -0.21
CA ASN A 45 13.84 0.85 0.70
C ASN A 45 14.24 1.12 2.15
N TRP A 46 15.42 0.68 2.59
CA TRP A 46 15.96 1.04 3.92
C TRP A 46 16.55 2.45 3.93
N LYS A 47 17.18 2.88 2.83
CA LYS A 47 17.75 4.23 2.71
C LYS A 47 16.69 5.32 2.58
N THR A 48 15.64 5.05 1.80
CA THR A 48 14.60 6.04 1.49
C THR A 48 13.37 5.90 2.38
N GLY A 49 13.25 4.79 3.11
CA GLY A 49 12.09 4.45 3.93
C GLY A 49 10.81 4.19 3.12
N ARG A 50 10.91 4.01 1.79
CA ARG A 50 9.76 3.95 0.88
C ARG A 50 9.91 2.81 -0.13
N SER A 51 8.83 2.06 -0.33
CA SER A 51 8.66 1.10 -1.44
C SER A 51 8.35 1.80 -2.76
N LYS A 52 8.54 1.10 -3.89
CA LYS A 52 8.09 1.58 -5.21
C LYS A 52 6.56 1.73 -5.21
N PRO A 53 6.01 2.82 -5.77
CA PRO A 53 4.58 3.04 -5.93
C PRO A 53 3.82 1.85 -6.55
N TYR A 54 2.68 1.48 -5.95
CA TYR A 54 1.72 0.56 -6.55
C TYR A 54 0.44 1.32 -6.92
N SER A 55 0.08 1.38 -8.20
CA SER A 55 -1.06 2.17 -8.68
C SER A 55 -2.41 1.47 -8.42
N LEU A 56 -3.32 2.16 -7.73
CA LEU A 56 -4.72 1.77 -7.60
C LEU A 56 -5.56 2.32 -8.78
N HIS A 57 -6.29 1.45 -9.48
CA HIS A 57 -7.07 1.81 -10.68
C HIS A 57 -8.48 2.35 -10.36
N TYR A 58 -8.58 3.42 -9.58
CA TYR A 58 -9.85 4.11 -9.34
C TYR A 58 -10.29 4.94 -10.55
N SER A 59 -11.59 4.93 -10.88
CA SER A 59 -12.15 5.63 -12.04
C SER A 59 -13.66 5.92 -11.89
N GLY A 60 -14.20 6.79 -12.75
CA GLY A 60 -15.63 7.14 -12.78
C GLY A 60 -15.93 8.54 -12.25
N ARG A 61 -17.22 8.86 -12.10
CA ARG A 61 -17.70 10.21 -11.68
C ARG A 61 -18.13 10.29 -10.22
N GLU A 62 -18.09 9.19 -9.47
CA GLU A 62 -18.45 9.13 -8.06
C GLU A 62 -17.29 8.51 -7.27
N ALA A 63 -17.05 9.01 -6.07
CA ALA A 63 -16.21 8.39 -5.06
C ALA A 63 -17.05 8.12 -3.81
N GLU A 64 -17.00 6.89 -3.29
CA GLU A 64 -17.61 6.51 -2.01
C GLU A 64 -16.53 6.00 -1.06
N VAL A 65 -16.52 6.50 0.17
CA VAL A 65 -15.69 5.97 1.25
C VAL A 65 -16.58 5.58 2.42
N SER A 66 -16.41 4.34 2.89
CA SER A 66 -17.13 3.79 4.04
C SER A 66 -16.17 3.53 5.20
N ILE A 67 -16.43 4.13 6.36
CA ILE A 67 -15.62 3.99 7.59
C ILE A 67 -16.56 3.72 8.76
N GLY A 68 -16.41 2.57 9.43
CA GLY A 68 -17.23 2.25 10.62
C GLY A 68 -18.75 2.23 10.34
N GLY A 69 -19.16 2.03 9.09
CA GLY A 69 -20.56 2.10 8.65
C GLY A 69 -21.01 3.50 8.18
N ALA A 70 -20.27 4.56 8.50
CA ALA A 70 -20.51 5.89 7.93
C ALA A 70 -20.07 5.91 6.46
N LYS A 71 -20.91 6.48 5.60
CA LYS A 71 -20.64 6.58 4.16
C LYS A 71 -20.54 8.04 3.75
N CYS A 72 -19.43 8.38 3.12
CA CYS A 72 -19.19 9.68 2.50
C CYS A 72 -19.13 9.47 1.00
N LYS A 73 -19.95 10.20 0.25
CA LYS A 73 -20.03 10.13 -1.21
C LYS A 73 -19.77 11.51 -1.80
N GLN A 74 -19.06 11.55 -2.91
CA GLN A 74 -18.91 12.75 -3.72
C GLN A 74 -19.08 12.40 -5.19
N GLN A 75 -19.84 13.23 -5.90
CA GLN A 75 -19.98 13.15 -7.35
C GLN A 75 -19.32 14.36 -7.99
N ASP A 76 -18.57 14.14 -9.07
CA ASP A 76 -18.03 15.22 -9.88
C ASP A 76 -19.09 15.82 -10.81
N VAL A 77 -19.40 17.08 -10.56
CA VAL A 77 -20.32 17.91 -11.35
C VAL A 77 -19.60 18.80 -12.38
N GLY A 78 -18.33 18.52 -12.67
CA GLY A 78 -17.52 19.24 -13.67
C GLY A 78 -16.63 20.34 -13.08
N GLN A 79 -16.44 20.36 -11.76
CA GLN A 79 -15.56 21.31 -11.06
C GLN A 79 -14.43 20.60 -10.31
N GLY A 80 -14.26 19.29 -10.56
CA GLY A 80 -13.49 18.43 -9.69
C GLY A 80 -14.33 17.95 -8.51
N ALA A 81 -13.81 16.94 -7.83
CA ALA A 81 -14.43 16.37 -6.65
C ALA A 81 -13.36 16.22 -5.57
N TYR A 82 -13.69 16.66 -4.36
CA TYR A 82 -12.87 16.47 -3.17
C TYR A 82 -13.74 15.84 -2.10
N LEU A 83 -13.20 14.83 -1.44
CA LEU A 83 -13.88 14.09 -0.38
C LEU A 83 -12.87 13.85 0.73
N TRP A 84 -13.16 14.33 1.94
CA TRP A 84 -12.33 14.12 3.14
C TRP A 84 -13.13 13.35 4.19
N PRO A 85 -13.26 12.02 4.07
CA PRO A 85 -14.10 11.21 4.94
C PRO A 85 -13.62 11.19 6.39
N LEU A 86 -12.33 11.43 6.62
CA LEU A 86 -11.73 11.43 7.93
C LEU A 86 -10.68 12.54 8.03
N VAL A 87 -10.95 13.49 8.91
CA VAL A 87 -10.04 14.57 9.27
C VAL A 87 -9.80 14.48 10.78
N ILE A 88 -8.53 14.46 11.19
CA ILE A 88 -8.11 14.44 12.59
C ILE A 88 -7.23 15.67 12.80
N ASP A 89 -7.56 16.52 13.77
CA ASP A 89 -6.81 17.74 14.09
C ASP A 89 -6.54 18.66 12.88
N GLY A 90 -7.50 18.75 11.95
CA GLY A 90 -7.38 19.53 10.72
C GLY A 90 -6.55 18.86 9.61
N PHE A 91 -6.01 17.67 9.86
CA PHE A 91 -5.27 16.88 8.88
C PHE A 91 -6.17 15.81 8.22
N PRO A 92 -6.34 15.81 6.89
CA PRO A 92 -7.16 14.83 6.18
C PRO A 92 -6.44 13.48 6.09
N VAL A 93 -6.62 12.66 7.12
CA VAL A 93 -6.08 11.29 7.25
C VAL A 93 -6.54 10.40 6.10
N VAL A 94 -7.77 10.60 5.62
CA VAL A 94 -8.29 9.97 4.41
C VAL A 94 -8.80 11.06 3.49
N SER A 95 -8.34 11.08 2.25
CA SER A 95 -8.83 12.00 1.22
C SER A 95 -8.92 11.33 -0.14
N VAL A 96 -9.94 11.67 -0.90
CA VAL A 96 -10.08 11.33 -2.32
C VAL A 96 -10.28 12.61 -3.10
N PHE A 97 -9.58 12.79 -4.20
CA PHE A 97 -9.76 13.94 -5.07
C PHE A 97 -9.69 13.55 -6.55
N LEU A 98 -10.45 14.24 -7.40
CA LEU A 98 -10.44 14.02 -8.84
C LEU A 98 -9.36 14.89 -9.48
N GLN A 99 -8.44 14.27 -10.20
CA GLN A 99 -7.43 14.94 -11.00
C GLN A 99 -7.32 14.24 -12.35
N ASP A 100 -7.32 15.01 -13.44
CA ASP A 100 -7.20 14.48 -14.81
C ASP A 100 -8.19 13.33 -15.12
N ASN A 101 -9.42 13.42 -14.58
CA ASN A 101 -10.48 12.40 -14.69
C ASN A 101 -10.16 11.07 -13.96
N HIS A 102 -9.21 11.08 -13.03
CA HIS A 102 -8.84 9.97 -12.16
C HIS A 102 -9.02 10.35 -10.69
N TYR A 103 -9.65 9.47 -9.92
CA TYR A 103 -9.73 9.64 -8.47
C TYR A 103 -8.40 9.23 -7.83
N LEU A 104 -7.78 10.15 -7.13
CA LEU A 104 -6.54 9.99 -6.38
C LEU A 104 -6.85 9.84 -4.89
N LEU A 105 -6.41 8.72 -4.32
CA LEU A 105 -6.55 8.40 -2.91
C LEU A 105 -5.30 8.79 -2.14
N ASN A 106 -5.49 9.51 -1.03
CA ASN A 106 -4.50 9.58 0.05
C ASN A 106 -5.04 8.95 1.33
N ILE A 107 -4.18 8.19 2.00
CA ILE A 107 -4.40 7.65 3.33
C ILE A 107 -3.11 7.83 4.12
N PHE A 108 -3.17 8.39 5.32
CA PHE A 108 -2.01 8.54 6.20
C PHE A 108 -2.27 7.82 7.51
N LEU A 109 -1.54 6.74 7.77
CA LEU A 109 -1.77 5.86 8.90
C LEU A 109 -0.63 6.00 9.90
N PHE A 110 -0.98 6.46 11.09
CA PHE A 110 -0.05 6.75 12.17
C PHE A 110 -0.10 5.63 13.22
N ASP A 111 1.03 5.35 13.85
CA ASP A 111 1.10 4.46 15.00
C ASP A 111 0.61 5.17 16.29
N LYS A 112 0.54 4.42 17.39
CA LYS A 112 0.19 4.94 18.73
C LYS A 112 1.11 6.06 19.25
N ASN A 113 2.29 6.22 18.67
CA ASN A 113 3.25 7.27 19.00
C ASN A 113 3.18 8.46 18.02
N ASN A 114 2.14 8.50 17.18
CA ASN A 114 1.92 9.50 16.13
C ASN A 114 3.02 9.53 15.05
N ARG A 115 3.67 8.40 14.78
CA ARG A 115 4.64 8.24 13.69
C ARG A 115 3.94 7.70 12.46
N LEU A 116 4.17 8.32 11.31
CA LEU A 116 3.62 7.84 10.04
C LEU A 116 4.24 6.47 9.70
N GLY A 117 3.44 5.41 9.81
CA GLY A 117 3.87 4.06 9.51
C GLY A 117 3.68 3.72 8.03
N ILE A 118 2.49 4.02 7.51
CA ILE A 118 2.09 3.71 6.15
C ILE A 118 1.34 4.90 5.57
N SER A 119 1.58 5.17 4.28
CA SER A 119 0.79 6.11 3.52
C SER A 119 0.39 5.53 2.17
N ILE A 120 -0.81 5.87 1.72
CA ILE A 120 -1.15 5.87 0.30
C ILE A 120 -1.11 7.34 -0.12
N VAL A 121 -0.35 7.67 -1.16
CA VAL A 121 -0.26 9.02 -1.71
C VAL A 121 -0.59 8.94 -3.19
N GLU A 122 -1.66 9.60 -3.61
CA GLU A 122 -2.11 9.63 -5.01
C GLU A 122 -2.23 8.23 -5.64
N ASN A 123 -2.99 7.34 -4.97
CA ASN A 123 -3.15 5.93 -5.33
C ASN A 123 -1.88 5.09 -5.21
N GLN A 124 -0.79 5.59 -4.64
CA GLN A 124 0.48 4.88 -4.51
C GLN A 124 0.71 4.43 -3.07
N LEU A 125 0.83 3.13 -2.85
CA LEU A 125 1.17 2.58 -1.55
C LEU A 125 2.66 2.80 -1.22
N VAL A 126 2.92 3.47 -0.10
CA VAL A 126 4.24 3.86 0.42
C VAL A 126 4.34 3.43 1.88
N TYR A 127 5.29 2.53 2.20
CA TYR A 127 5.50 2.05 3.57
C TYR A 127 6.96 1.69 3.82
N ASN A 128 7.31 1.62 5.10
CA ASN A 128 8.58 1.05 5.56
C ASN A 128 8.39 -0.44 5.89
N SER A 129 9.03 -1.31 5.11
CA SER A 129 8.95 -2.77 5.27
C SER A 129 9.62 -3.32 6.53
N GLY A 130 10.35 -2.50 7.29
CA GLY A 130 11.01 -2.93 8.52
C GLY A 130 10.09 -3.10 9.73
N PHE A 131 8.87 -2.53 9.69
CA PHE A 131 7.99 -2.43 10.87
C PHE A 131 6.59 -3.01 10.66
N TYR A 132 6.14 -3.19 9.42
CA TYR A 132 4.77 -3.62 9.13
C TYR A 132 4.75 -4.74 8.08
N ASP A 133 3.93 -5.75 8.35
CA ASP A 133 3.54 -6.75 7.36
C ASP A 133 2.37 -6.18 6.54
N VAL A 134 2.62 -5.94 5.25
CA VAL A 134 1.69 -5.31 4.31
C VAL A 134 1.32 -6.32 3.25
N GLN A 135 0.06 -6.75 3.26
CA GLN A 135 -0.45 -7.74 2.34
C GLN A 135 -1.56 -7.15 1.47
N LEU A 136 -1.33 -7.10 0.16
CA LEU A 136 -2.35 -6.80 -0.84
C LEU A 136 -2.75 -8.10 -1.55
N THR A 137 -3.90 -8.67 -1.16
CA THR A 137 -4.43 -9.90 -1.79
C THR A 137 -5.71 -9.56 -2.54
N GLY A 138 -5.64 -9.60 -3.87
CA GLY A 138 -6.74 -9.19 -4.74
C GLY A 138 -7.12 -7.74 -4.51
N ARG A 139 -8.30 -7.50 -3.93
CA ARG A 139 -8.86 -6.16 -3.65
C ARG A 139 -8.73 -5.72 -2.20
N LYS A 140 -8.02 -6.51 -1.38
CA LYS A 140 -7.94 -6.33 0.07
C LYS A 140 -6.52 -6.00 0.49
N LEU A 141 -6.33 -4.81 1.07
CA LEU A 141 -5.09 -4.39 1.71
C LEU A 141 -5.21 -4.61 3.21
N THR A 142 -4.34 -5.45 3.76
CA THR A 142 -4.25 -5.72 5.19
C THR A 142 -2.87 -5.30 5.68
N ILE A 143 -2.86 -4.54 6.77
CA ILE A 143 -1.64 -4.02 7.41
C ILE A 143 -1.57 -4.54 8.83
N ARG A 144 -0.41 -5.06 9.23
CA ARG A 144 -0.19 -5.63 10.58
C ARG A 144 1.11 -5.15 11.19
N GLU A 145 1.09 -4.89 12.51
CA GLU A 145 2.31 -4.58 13.30
C GLU A 145 3.06 -5.87 13.67
N ASN A 146 2.32 -6.95 13.92
CA ASN A 146 2.85 -8.26 14.28
C ASN A 146 1.82 -9.37 13.95
N TYR A 147 2.19 -10.64 14.13
CA TYR A 147 1.30 -11.78 13.92
C TYR A 147 -0.04 -11.58 14.68
N ARG A 148 -1.14 -11.52 13.92
CA ARG A 148 -2.53 -11.27 14.37
C ARG A 148 -2.89 -9.86 14.84
N GLN A 149 -1.95 -8.91 14.86
CA GLN A 149 -2.24 -7.50 15.17
C GLN A 149 -2.52 -6.73 13.89
N ILE A 150 -3.75 -6.84 13.38
CA ILE A 150 -4.22 -6.07 12.22
C ILE A 150 -4.42 -4.62 12.68
N ILE A 151 -3.70 -3.70 12.06
CA ILE A 151 -3.87 -2.26 12.30
C ILE A 151 -4.96 -1.73 11.38
N PHE A 152 -4.93 -2.11 10.10
CA PHE A 152 -5.89 -1.68 9.10
C PHE A 152 -6.28 -2.78 8.14
N ASP A 153 -7.56 -2.81 7.79
CA ASP A 153 -8.15 -3.70 6.79
C ASP A 153 -9.01 -2.87 5.83
N ILE A 154 -8.54 -2.70 4.60
CA ILE A 154 -9.14 -1.86 3.57
C ILE A 154 -9.51 -2.72 2.37
N ARG A 155 -10.73 -2.57 1.87
CA ARG A 155 -11.19 -3.19 0.63
C ARG A 155 -11.42 -2.12 -0.43
N PHE A 156 -10.86 -2.36 -1.62
CA PHE A 156 -11.06 -1.52 -2.79
C PHE A 156 -12.10 -2.17 -3.70
N ASP A 157 -13.32 -1.67 -3.65
CA ASP A 157 -14.42 -2.05 -4.53
C ASP A 157 -14.39 -1.13 -5.76
N THR A 158 -13.53 -1.49 -6.72
CA THR A 158 -13.43 -0.78 -8.01
C THR A 158 -14.78 -0.75 -8.73
N PRO A 159 -15.11 0.35 -9.42
CA PRO A 159 -14.21 1.46 -9.75
C PRO A 159 -14.16 2.60 -8.72
N SER A 160 -15.07 2.66 -7.74
CA SER A 160 -15.36 3.91 -7.02
C SER A 160 -15.51 3.82 -5.49
N THR A 161 -15.51 2.63 -4.88
CA THR A 161 -15.84 2.47 -3.46
C THR A 161 -14.67 1.95 -2.63
N ILE A 162 -14.28 2.71 -1.61
CA ILE A 162 -13.28 2.31 -0.60
C ILE A 162 -14.01 1.93 0.69
N THR A 163 -13.76 0.75 1.23
CA THR A 163 -14.35 0.32 2.50
C THR A 163 -13.26 0.03 3.53
N PHE A 164 -13.27 0.76 4.63
CA PHE A 164 -12.46 0.46 5.82
C PHE A 164 -13.23 -0.54 6.67
N LEU A 165 -12.78 -1.80 6.65
CA LEU A 165 -13.41 -2.91 7.36
C LEU A 165 -13.03 -2.93 8.84
N ARG A 166 -11.76 -2.64 9.14
CA ARG A 166 -11.22 -2.55 10.50
C ARG A 166 -10.11 -1.51 10.56
N ALA A 167 -10.08 -0.76 11.66
CA ALA A 167 -9.00 0.12 12.05
C ALA A 167 -8.86 0.01 13.58
N TYR A 168 -7.66 -0.25 14.07
CA TYR A 168 -7.34 -0.18 15.50
C TYR A 168 -6.42 1.01 15.72
N VAL A 169 -6.79 1.87 16.66
CA VAL A 169 -6.03 3.04 17.12
C VAL A 169 -5.29 2.66 18.39
#